data_AF-A0A9D8XE84-F1
#
_entry.id   AF-A0A9D8XE84-F1
#
_cell.length_a   1.000
_cell.length_b   1.000
_cell.length_c   1.000
_cell.angle_alpha   90.00
_cell.angle_beta   90.00
_cell.angle_gamma   90.00
#
_symmetry.space_group_name_H-M   'P 1'
#
loop_
_entity.id
_entity.type
_entity.pdbx_description
1 polymer ?
#
loop_
_entity_poly.entity_id
_entity_poly.type
_entity_poly.pdbx_seq_one_letter_code
_entity_poly.pdbx_strand_id
1 'polypeptide(L)'
;MDTLKKAKNKYSLSKTNTPLLPYAPVKINYFPDDKKKEIEQIIKNNAERREELIKNNVRPHLNLQHYKVNIDISHTPASDIDFDTHTDFLEATLPSDFSSELFMEKGKDSGQNIHELHQKGITGRGIKIAIIDEGLSDHEEYHNKIVHYEQFCDFPVGSYHGSGVTSLAVGTNCGMAPEANVYFFAVKSNSNPHFGERTVGGIPKAIKRCLEINELLPEGEKITAISISQTCDPTMTGYDEYEKMRQAAESAGVDVITVMLYQEKGLSFDGYNRNLQKDINSTDSICSLDVEYADSRAKPEWFSPDKSKRLLFPIEHRTAASNTGFREYSHYAIGGYSWIIPQITGLYALCKQVTPDCTLEQMWNLGLETGFKRKGLNGIVVQPQKLIEQLQKEKILENKLSYQKTLKAKKDFSLIQSVPQKTI
;
A
#
# COMPACT_ATOMS: atom_id res chain seq x y z
N MET A 1 -14.50 -33.90 -26.59
CA MET A 1 -13.04 -33.68 -26.63
C MET A 1 -12.57 -32.71 -27.72
N ASP A 2 -13.41 -32.29 -28.68
CA ASP A 2 -12.99 -31.41 -29.79
C ASP A 2 -13.30 -29.90 -29.63
N THR A 3 -14.03 -29.48 -28.60
CA THR A 3 -14.27 -28.06 -28.30
C THR A 3 -13.17 -27.43 -27.45
N LEU A 4 -12.35 -28.23 -26.76
CA LEU A 4 -11.25 -27.76 -25.91
C LEU A 4 -9.92 -27.52 -26.66
N LYS A 5 -9.77 -28.05 -27.88
CA LYS A 5 -8.56 -27.83 -28.70
C LYS A 5 -8.60 -26.53 -29.53
N LYS A 6 -9.77 -25.96 -29.79
CA LYS A 6 -9.89 -24.69 -30.55
C LYS A 6 -9.67 -23.43 -29.70
N ALA A 7 -9.73 -23.52 -28.37
CA ALA A 7 -9.46 -22.38 -27.47
C ALA A 7 -7.96 -22.16 -27.19
N LYS A 8 -7.10 -23.19 -27.38
CA LYS A 8 -5.66 -23.09 -27.11
C LYS A 8 -4.86 -22.23 -28.11
N ASN A 9 -5.41 -21.94 -29.29
CA ASN A 9 -4.70 -21.22 -30.35
C ASN A 9 -5.11 -19.74 -30.52
N LYS A 10 -6.00 -19.19 -29.67
CA LYS A 10 -6.46 -17.80 -29.84
C LYS A 10 -5.97 -16.81 -28.76
N TYR A 11 -5.36 -17.32 -27.70
CA TYR A 11 -4.74 -16.49 -26.66
C TYR A 11 -3.33 -17.01 -26.42
N SER A 12 -2.41 -16.70 -27.36
CA SER A 12 -1.03 -16.54 -26.91
C SER A 12 -1.10 -15.48 -25.82
N LEU A 13 -0.58 -15.76 -24.62
CA LEU A 13 -0.22 -14.72 -23.64
C LEU A 13 0.49 -13.63 -24.43
N SER A 14 -0.23 -12.55 -24.75
CA SER A 14 0.36 -11.45 -25.46
C SER A 14 1.34 -10.88 -24.46
N LYS A 15 2.63 -11.07 -24.73
CA LYS A 15 3.68 -10.24 -24.17
C LYS A 15 3.48 -8.82 -24.70
N THR A 16 2.37 -8.18 -24.37
CA THR A 16 2.23 -6.74 -24.43
C THR A 16 3.01 -6.22 -23.24
N ASN A 17 4.34 -6.41 -23.28
CA ASN A 17 5.25 -5.55 -22.57
C ASN A 17 5.14 -4.20 -23.28
N THR A 18 4.07 -3.46 -23.03
CA THR A 18 4.07 -2.03 -23.32
C THR A 18 5.22 -1.50 -22.47
N PRO A 19 6.34 -1.05 -23.08
CA PRO A 19 7.46 -0.57 -22.29
C PRO A 19 6.98 0.59 -21.43
N LEU A 20 7.36 0.61 -20.15
CA LEU A 20 7.21 1.82 -19.36
C LEU A 20 7.91 2.96 -20.13
N LEU A 21 7.23 4.11 -20.26
CA LEU A 21 7.76 5.17 -21.12
C LEU A 21 9.04 5.75 -20.51
N PRO A 22 10.06 6.04 -21.34
CA PRO A 22 11.24 6.77 -20.89
C PRO A 22 10.86 8.22 -20.52
N TYR A 23 11.50 8.74 -19.49
CA TYR A 23 11.22 10.08 -18.97
C TYR A 23 11.91 11.19 -19.74
N ALA A 24 11.22 12.32 -19.83
CA ALA A 24 11.86 13.60 -20.07
C ALA A 24 12.46 14.15 -18.76
N PRO A 25 13.63 14.79 -18.81
CA PRO A 25 14.22 15.42 -17.63
C PRO A 25 13.28 16.50 -17.09
N VAL A 26 13.03 16.48 -15.78
CA VAL A 26 12.27 17.54 -15.12
C VAL A 26 13.10 18.82 -15.07
N LYS A 27 12.45 19.92 -15.47
CA LYS A 27 13.06 21.25 -15.37
C LYS A 27 12.88 21.75 -13.95
N ILE A 28 13.99 21.99 -13.25
CA ILE A 28 13.99 22.71 -11.98
C ILE A 28 13.52 24.14 -12.25
N ASN A 29 12.48 24.56 -11.53
CA ASN A 29 11.96 25.92 -11.62
C ASN A 29 12.48 26.76 -10.46
N TYR A 30 12.82 28.02 -10.70
CA TYR A 30 12.96 28.97 -9.59
C TYR A 30 11.56 29.34 -9.11
N PHE A 31 11.39 29.67 -7.83
CA PHE A 31 10.22 30.43 -7.40
C PHE A 31 10.30 31.82 -8.03
N PRO A 32 9.51 32.14 -9.06
CA PRO A 32 9.49 33.50 -9.57
C PRO A 32 8.79 34.38 -8.53
N ASP A 33 9.01 35.69 -8.58
CA ASP A 33 8.59 36.62 -7.51
C ASP A 33 7.09 36.56 -7.18
N ASP A 34 6.25 36.23 -8.15
CA ASP A 34 4.80 36.02 -7.96
C ASP A 34 4.50 34.77 -7.12
N LYS A 35 5.11 33.63 -7.45
CA LYS A 35 5.00 32.40 -6.65
C LYS A 35 5.64 32.52 -5.28
N LYS A 36 6.78 33.21 -5.18
CA LYS A 36 7.42 33.50 -3.89
C LYS A 36 6.45 34.19 -2.94
N LYS A 37 5.78 35.25 -3.40
CA LYS A 37 4.76 35.97 -2.59
C LYS A 37 3.56 35.09 -2.23
N GLU A 38 3.11 34.24 -3.15
CA GLU A 38 2.02 33.28 -2.91
C GLU A 38 2.41 32.30 -1.78
N ILE A 39 3.61 31.71 -1.86
CA ILE A 39 4.12 30.78 -0.85
C ILE A 39 4.36 31.48 0.50
N GLU A 40 4.96 32.67 0.52
CA GLU A 40 5.14 33.47 1.74
C GLU A 40 3.79 33.75 2.42
N GLN A 41 2.75 34.03 1.63
CA GLN A 41 1.40 34.22 2.15
C GLN A 41 0.79 32.91 2.68
N ILE A 42 1.03 31.78 2.02
CA ILE A 42 0.62 30.45 2.53
C ILE A 42 1.29 30.17 3.88
N ILE A 43 2.61 30.37 3.97
CA ILE A 43 3.38 30.18 5.22
C ILE A 43 2.80 31.04 6.34
N LYS A 44 2.58 32.33 6.06
CA LYS A 44 1.98 33.26 7.01
C LYS A 44 0.58 32.82 7.45
N ASN A 45 -0.30 32.49 6.51
CA ASN A 45 -1.67 32.05 6.79
C ASN A 45 -1.68 30.76 7.62
N ASN A 46 -0.85 29.80 7.26
CA ASN A 46 -0.70 28.53 7.96
C ASN A 46 -0.23 28.76 9.41
N ALA A 47 0.72 29.67 9.62
CA ALA A 47 1.19 30.04 10.95
C ALA A 47 0.09 30.74 11.78
N GLU A 48 -0.59 31.74 11.21
CA GLU A 48 -1.62 32.53 11.91
C GLU A 48 -2.87 31.71 12.25
N ARG A 49 -3.22 30.72 11.43
CA ARG A 49 -4.48 29.96 11.55
C ARG A 49 -4.26 28.48 11.90
N ARG A 50 -3.05 28.05 12.28
CA ARG A 50 -2.71 26.63 12.48
C ARG A 50 -3.73 25.88 13.34
N GLU A 51 -4.04 26.41 14.51
CA GLU A 51 -4.99 25.78 15.45
C GLU A 51 -6.40 25.67 14.87
N GLU A 52 -6.84 26.70 14.14
CA GLU A 52 -8.15 26.73 13.46
C GLU A 52 -8.20 25.69 12.34
N LEU A 53 -7.15 25.62 11.51
CA LEU A 53 -7.03 24.66 10.41
C LEU A 53 -7.10 23.23 10.95
N ILE A 54 -6.30 22.92 11.97
CA ILE A 54 -6.27 21.61 12.61
C ILE A 54 -7.65 21.26 13.19
N LYS A 55 -8.30 22.20 13.90
CA LYS A 55 -9.65 22.00 14.45
C LYS A 55 -10.68 21.70 13.36
N ASN A 56 -10.48 22.25 12.17
CA ASN A 56 -11.34 22.02 10.99
C ASN A 56 -10.86 20.84 10.12
N ASN A 57 -9.98 19.97 10.64
CA ASN A 57 -9.40 18.83 9.93
C ASN A 57 -8.67 19.22 8.62
N VAL A 58 -8.08 20.41 8.59
CA VAL A 58 -7.22 20.90 7.50
C VAL A 58 -5.78 20.89 7.99
N ARG A 59 -4.91 20.19 7.26
CA ARG A 59 -3.47 20.20 7.56
C ARG A 59 -2.80 21.36 6.84
N PRO A 60 -1.99 22.17 7.55
CA PRO A 60 -1.04 23.07 6.90
C PRO A 60 -0.10 22.27 5.99
N HIS A 61 0.15 22.79 4.79
CA HIS A 61 0.93 22.08 3.79
C HIS A 61 1.73 23.07 2.94
N LEU A 62 2.95 22.69 2.61
CA LEU A 62 3.87 23.43 1.76
C LEU A 62 4.55 22.44 0.78
N ASN A 63 4.13 22.48 -0.49
CA ASN A 63 4.75 21.67 -1.54
C ASN A 63 5.85 22.46 -2.25
N LEU A 64 7.08 21.97 -2.16
CA LEU A 64 8.30 22.55 -2.75
C LEU A 64 8.91 21.67 -3.86
N GLN A 65 8.18 20.66 -4.34
CA GLN A 65 8.62 19.73 -5.38
C GLN A 65 9.03 20.48 -6.66
N HIS A 66 10.16 20.07 -7.26
CA HIS A 66 10.74 20.64 -8.48
C HIS A 66 11.21 22.10 -8.41
N TYR A 67 11.26 22.71 -7.22
CA TYR A 67 11.68 24.11 -7.07
C TYR A 67 13.11 24.26 -6.55
N LYS A 68 13.79 25.29 -7.05
CA LYS A 68 14.89 25.93 -6.33
C LYS A 68 14.32 26.94 -5.34
N VAL A 69 14.51 26.63 -4.06
CA VAL A 69 13.97 27.34 -2.90
C VAL A 69 14.93 28.45 -2.49
N ASN A 70 14.45 29.70 -2.54
CA ASN A 70 15.20 30.92 -2.20
C ASN A 70 14.40 31.86 -1.27
N ILE A 71 13.62 31.23 -0.38
CA ILE A 71 12.73 31.87 0.59
C ILE A 71 13.07 31.38 2.00
N ASP A 72 12.74 32.19 3.00
CA ASP A 72 12.84 31.78 4.40
C ASP A 72 11.63 30.92 4.76
N ILE A 73 11.88 29.65 5.06
CA ILE A 73 10.88 28.68 5.50
C ILE A 73 11.19 28.16 6.92
N SER A 74 12.06 28.84 7.67
CA SER A 74 12.50 28.42 9.01
C SER A 74 11.38 28.35 10.05
N HIS A 75 10.25 29.01 9.77
CA HIS A 75 9.05 28.97 10.58
C HIS A 75 8.04 27.89 10.17
N THR A 76 8.27 27.19 9.06
CA THR A 76 7.41 26.10 8.60
C THR A 76 7.84 24.79 9.28
N PRO A 77 6.96 24.09 10.01
CA PRO A 77 7.29 22.80 10.57
C PRO A 77 7.73 21.81 9.49
N ALA A 78 8.76 21.02 9.76
CA ALA A 78 9.21 19.94 8.87
C ALA A 78 8.08 18.94 8.52
N SER A 79 7.08 18.82 9.40
CA SER A 79 5.85 18.02 9.22
C SER A 79 4.91 18.49 8.12
N ASP A 80 5.18 19.64 7.52
CA ASP A 80 4.29 20.25 6.54
C ASP A 80 4.95 20.38 5.16
N ILE A 81 6.21 19.96 5.01
CA ILE A 81 7.04 20.23 3.82
C ILE A 81 7.15 18.99 2.93
N ASP A 82 6.51 19.04 1.76
CA ASP A 82 6.73 18.07 0.69
C ASP A 82 7.86 18.57 -0.21
N PHE A 83 8.74 17.66 -0.62
CA PHE A 83 9.85 17.96 -1.52
C PHE A 83 10.26 16.71 -2.30
N ASP A 84 11.13 16.85 -3.28
CA ASP A 84 11.65 15.74 -4.06
C ASP A 84 13.15 15.87 -4.33
N THR A 85 13.71 14.89 -5.03
CA THR A 85 15.12 14.87 -5.44
C THR A 85 15.52 16.08 -6.31
N HIS A 86 14.57 16.76 -6.93
CA HIS A 86 14.80 17.96 -7.75
C HIS A 86 14.63 19.26 -6.97
N THR A 87 14.15 19.23 -5.72
CA THR A 87 14.07 20.41 -4.86
C THR A 87 15.47 20.83 -4.41
N ASP A 88 15.87 22.07 -4.75
CA ASP A 88 17.15 22.65 -4.37
C ASP A 88 16.95 23.63 -3.21
N PHE A 89 17.55 23.33 -2.05
CA PHE A 89 17.44 24.11 -0.82
C PHE A 89 18.66 25.00 -0.53
N LEU A 90 19.65 25.07 -1.43
CA LEU A 90 20.96 25.72 -1.14
C LEU A 90 20.85 27.20 -0.75
N GLU A 91 19.83 27.90 -1.25
CA GLU A 91 19.61 29.34 -1.01
C GLU A 91 18.48 29.60 0.00
N ALA A 92 17.95 28.58 0.66
CA ALA A 92 16.84 28.68 1.61
C ALA A 92 17.33 28.80 3.06
N THR A 93 16.55 29.50 3.89
CA THR A 93 16.66 29.40 5.35
C THR A 93 15.70 28.30 5.81
N LEU A 94 16.24 27.23 6.38
CA LEU A 94 15.48 26.01 6.72
C LEU A 94 15.11 25.93 8.22
N PRO A 95 14.07 25.16 8.58
CA PRO A 95 13.78 24.82 9.97
C PRO A 95 14.96 24.09 10.61
N SER A 96 15.22 24.34 11.89
CA SER A 96 16.39 23.76 12.58
C SER A 96 16.32 22.24 12.75
N ASP A 97 15.13 21.65 12.65
CA ASP A 97 14.87 20.22 12.74
C ASP A 97 14.63 19.56 11.37
N PHE A 98 14.85 20.29 10.26
CA PHE A 98 14.68 19.79 8.90
C PHE A 98 16.04 19.47 8.25
N SER A 99 16.13 18.29 7.63
CA SER A 99 17.21 17.92 6.72
C SER A 99 16.60 17.14 5.56
N SER A 100 16.70 17.67 4.34
CA SER A 100 16.13 17.03 3.16
C SER A 100 16.74 15.66 2.91
N GLU A 101 18.06 15.48 3.08
CA GLU A 101 18.69 14.17 2.90
C GLU A 101 18.22 13.15 3.95
N LEU A 102 18.19 13.55 5.23
CA LEU A 102 17.73 12.67 6.32
C LEU A 102 16.28 12.25 6.12
N PHE A 103 15.41 13.21 5.78
CA PHE A 103 13.97 12.97 5.60
C PHE A 103 13.71 12.11 4.37
N MET A 104 14.41 12.38 3.27
CA MET A 104 14.33 11.58 2.05
C MET A 104 14.72 10.12 2.35
N GLU A 105 15.86 9.91 3.01
CA GLU A 105 16.39 8.57 3.25
C GLU A 105 15.56 7.79 4.29
N LYS A 106 15.32 8.38 5.48
CA LYS A 106 14.51 7.73 6.51
C LYS A 106 13.05 7.55 6.11
N GLY A 107 12.54 8.39 5.22
CA GLY A 107 11.18 8.28 4.71
C GLY A 107 10.95 7.02 3.87
N LYS A 108 12.00 6.44 3.28
CA LYS A 108 11.89 5.21 2.47
C LYS A 108 11.51 4.02 3.35
N ASP A 109 12.17 3.88 4.49
CA ASP A 109 11.88 2.83 5.47
C ASP A 109 10.49 3.05 6.09
N SER A 110 9.64 2.02 6.05
CA SER A 110 8.34 2.02 6.75
C SER A 110 8.48 2.01 8.28
N GLY A 111 9.67 1.70 8.80
CA GLY A 111 9.93 1.39 10.19
C GLY A 111 9.41 0.01 10.57
N GLN A 112 9.29 -0.22 11.88
CA GLN A 112 8.71 -1.43 12.47
C GLN A 112 9.47 -2.73 12.12
N ASN A 113 10.78 -2.62 11.92
CA ASN A 113 11.74 -3.71 11.64
C ASN A 113 11.45 -4.49 10.35
N ILE A 114 10.86 -3.84 9.35
CA ILE A 114 10.58 -4.48 8.05
C ILE A 114 11.85 -4.97 7.36
N HIS A 115 12.91 -4.17 7.36
CA HIS A 115 14.19 -4.58 6.78
C HIS A 115 14.82 -5.80 7.47
N GLU A 116 14.57 -6.02 8.77
CA GLU A 116 15.03 -7.24 9.44
C GLU A 116 14.31 -8.50 8.93
N LEU A 117 13.02 -8.39 8.57
CA LEU A 117 12.29 -9.47 7.92
C LEU A 117 12.87 -9.76 6.53
N HIS A 118 13.18 -8.72 5.78
CA HIS A 118 13.80 -8.86 4.46
C HIS A 118 15.16 -9.56 4.53
N GLN A 119 16.00 -9.18 5.50
CA GLN A 119 17.29 -9.83 5.77
C GLN A 119 17.14 -11.32 6.15
N LYS A 120 16.02 -11.70 6.78
CA LYS A 120 15.65 -13.10 7.06
C LYS A 120 15.06 -13.83 5.83
N GLY A 121 15.00 -13.17 4.67
CA GLY A 121 14.47 -13.74 3.43
C GLY A 121 12.94 -13.68 3.32
N ILE A 122 12.26 -12.95 4.21
CA ILE A 122 10.81 -12.74 4.18
C ILE A 122 10.57 -11.42 3.45
N THR A 123 10.41 -11.49 2.14
CA THR A 123 10.46 -10.36 1.19
C THR A 123 9.24 -10.32 0.27
N GLY A 124 8.29 -11.24 0.42
CA GLY A 124 7.19 -11.47 -0.51
C GLY A 124 7.59 -12.30 -1.73
N ARG A 125 8.80 -12.87 -1.74
CA ARG A 125 9.32 -13.70 -2.84
C ARG A 125 8.32 -14.81 -3.18
N GLY A 126 7.99 -14.91 -4.47
CA GLY A 126 7.10 -15.94 -4.98
C GLY A 126 5.61 -15.61 -4.86
N ILE A 127 5.25 -14.49 -4.22
CA ILE A 127 3.87 -13.99 -4.16
C ILE A 127 3.60 -13.03 -5.31
N LYS A 128 2.41 -13.14 -5.90
CA LYS A 128 1.96 -12.33 -7.02
C LYS A 128 0.80 -11.48 -6.54
N ILE A 129 0.92 -10.17 -6.69
CA ILE A 129 -0.15 -9.22 -6.37
C ILE A 129 -0.55 -8.47 -7.64
N ALA A 130 -1.77 -7.97 -7.67
CA ALA A 130 -2.19 -6.99 -8.65
C ALA A 130 -2.29 -5.60 -8.02
N ILE A 131 -2.01 -4.57 -8.81
CA ILE A 131 -2.22 -3.17 -8.42
C ILE A 131 -3.07 -2.54 -9.51
N ILE A 132 -4.20 -1.94 -9.10
CA ILE A 132 -5.09 -1.19 -10.00
C ILE A 132 -5.03 0.27 -9.57
N ASP A 133 -4.31 1.09 -10.34
CA ASP A 133 -4.09 2.49 -10.01
C ASP A 133 -3.82 3.33 -11.28
N GLU A 134 -3.46 4.59 -11.13
CA GLU A 134 -3.04 5.45 -12.22
C GLU A 134 -1.75 4.93 -12.88
N GLY A 135 -1.53 5.29 -14.16
CA GLY A 135 -0.44 4.72 -14.97
C GLY A 135 0.94 4.82 -14.31
N LEU A 136 1.77 3.80 -14.54
CA LEU A 136 3.12 3.74 -14.01
C LEU A 136 4.11 4.51 -14.86
N SER A 137 5.19 4.80 -14.17
CA SER A 137 6.33 5.55 -14.60
C SER A 137 7.53 4.58 -14.38
N ASP A 138 8.57 4.56 -15.21
CA ASP A 138 9.66 3.60 -14.95
C ASP A 138 10.46 3.96 -13.68
N HIS A 139 10.84 3.00 -12.84
CA HIS A 139 11.54 3.32 -11.59
C HIS A 139 12.32 2.14 -11.01
N GLU A 140 13.51 2.38 -10.44
CA GLU A 140 14.38 1.34 -9.88
C GLU A 140 13.74 0.57 -8.73
N GLU A 141 12.83 1.21 -8.00
CA GLU A 141 12.03 0.60 -6.92
C GLU A 141 11.22 -0.60 -7.41
N TYR A 142 10.74 -0.66 -8.66
CA TYR A 142 9.82 -1.72 -9.08
C TYR A 142 9.98 -2.21 -10.54
N HIS A 143 10.89 -1.64 -11.33
CA HIS A 143 11.11 -2.00 -12.74
C HIS A 143 11.15 -3.52 -12.98
N ASN A 144 11.98 -4.24 -12.21
CA ASN A 144 12.15 -5.69 -12.36
C ASN A 144 11.03 -6.53 -11.71
N LYS A 145 10.00 -5.90 -11.17
CA LYS A 145 8.93 -6.55 -10.39
C LYS A 145 7.59 -6.53 -11.13
N ILE A 146 7.43 -5.63 -12.11
CA ILE A 146 6.25 -5.56 -12.97
C ILE A 146 6.33 -6.70 -14.01
N VAL A 147 5.50 -7.74 -13.82
CA VAL A 147 5.45 -8.90 -14.73
C VAL A 147 4.34 -8.78 -15.78
N HIS A 148 3.38 -7.88 -15.55
CA HIS A 148 2.33 -7.53 -16.49
C HIS A 148 1.99 -6.04 -16.32
N TYR A 149 1.81 -5.33 -17.43
CA TYR A 149 1.28 -3.97 -17.44
C TYR A 149 0.22 -3.86 -18.53
N GLU A 150 -0.98 -3.44 -18.16
CA GLU A 150 -2.08 -3.23 -19.10
C GLU A 150 -2.85 -1.96 -18.72
N GLN A 151 -3.31 -1.21 -19.72
CA GLN A 151 -3.88 0.12 -19.52
C GLN A 151 -5.31 0.19 -20.04
N PHE A 152 -6.19 0.76 -19.23
CA PHE A 152 -7.64 0.91 -19.49
C PHE A 152 -8.07 2.38 -19.61
N CYS A 153 -7.13 3.29 -19.85
CA CYS A 153 -7.41 4.72 -19.99
C CYS A 153 -6.56 5.37 -21.08
N ASP A 154 -7.12 6.32 -21.82
CA ASP A 154 -6.40 7.07 -22.88
C ASP A 154 -5.73 8.33 -22.30
N PHE A 155 -4.84 8.14 -21.31
CA PHE A 155 -4.07 9.22 -20.67
C PHE A 155 -2.57 8.92 -20.75
N PRO A 156 -1.71 9.96 -20.75
CA PRO A 156 -0.27 9.76 -20.67
C PRO A 156 0.07 8.92 -19.44
N VAL A 157 0.92 7.91 -19.63
CA VAL A 157 1.43 7.06 -18.54
C VAL A 157 2.37 7.87 -17.65
N GLY A 158 2.51 7.46 -16.39
CA GLY A 158 3.46 8.06 -15.46
C GLY A 158 2.86 9.02 -14.44
N SER A 159 1.86 8.55 -13.68
CA SER A 159 1.32 9.27 -12.53
C SER A 159 2.20 9.13 -11.30
N TYR A 160 2.28 10.21 -10.52
CA TYR A 160 2.91 10.19 -9.19
C TYR A 160 2.20 9.18 -8.27
N HIS A 161 0.87 9.05 -8.37
CA HIS A 161 0.09 8.23 -7.44
C HIS A 161 0.35 6.74 -7.67
N GLY A 162 0.23 6.28 -8.93
CA GLY A 162 0.52 4.90 -9.30
C GLY A 162 1.95 4.47 -8.98
N SER A 163 2.92 5.35 -9.27
CA SER A 163 4.34 5.13 -8.96
C SER A 163 4.60 5.05 -7.46
N GLY A 164 4.00 5.99 -6.71
CA GLY A 164 4.10 6.07 -5.26
C GLY A 164 3.56 4.79 -4.60
N VAL A 165 2.30 4.43 -4.86
CA VAL A 165 1.68 3.26 -4.22
C VAL A 165 2.38 1.95 -4.59
N THR A 166 2.88 1.83 -5.83
CA THR A 166 3.64 0.64 -6.25
C THR A 166 4.96 0.53 -5.51
N SER A 167 5.68 1.64 -5.32
CA SER A 167 6.91 1.65 -4.53
C SER A 167 6.66 1.34 -3.05
N LEU A 168 5.54 1.77 -2.47
CA LEU A 168 5.20 1.44 -1.07
C LEU A 168 4.81 -0.04 -0.91
N ALA A 169 4.33 -0.70 -1.96
CA ALA A 169 4.01 -2.12 -1.94
C ALA A 169 5.27 -3.00 -2.11
N VAL A 170 5.99 -2.78 -3.21
CA VAL A 170 7.06 -3.70 -3.69
C VAL A 170 8.40 -3.02 -3.94
N GLY A 171 8.53 -1.75 -3.56
CA GLY A 171 9.78 -1.02 -3.67
C GLY A 171 10.96 -1.76 -3.04
N THR A 172 12.12 -1.74 -3.70
CA THR A 172 13.38 -2.27 -3.13
C THR A 172 13.73 -1.62 -1.79
N ASN A 173 13.53 -0.30 -1.65
CA ASN A 173 13.83 0.42 -0.41
C ASN A 173 12.55 0.94 0.27
N CYS A 174 11.52 1.25 -0.51
CA CYS A 174 10.27 1.82 0.02
C CYS A 174 9.23 0.76 0.41
N GLY A 175 9.39 -0.46 -0.09
CA GLY A 175 8.32 -1.45 -0.16
C GLY A 175 8.24 -2.36 1.06
N MET A 176 7.01 -2.79 1.35
CA MET A 176 6.76 -3.82 2.36
C MET A 176 7.20 -5.22 1.87
N ALA A 177 6.96 -5.54 0.60
CA ALA A 177 7.25 -6.83 -0.03
C ALA A 177 8.15 -6.67 -1.27
N PRO A 178 9.47 -6.39 -1.09
CA PRO A 178 10.38 -6.01 -2.16
C PRO A 178 10.66 -7.09 -3.20
N GLU A 179 10.15 -8.31 -3.06
CA GLU A 179 10.34 -9.38 -4.06
C GLU A 179 9.03 -10.02 -4.52
N ALA A 180 7.88 -9.42 -4.20
CA ALA A 180 6.62 -9.78 -4.81
C ALA A 180 6.56 -9.31 -6.28
N ASN A 181 5.92 -10.11 -7.12
CA ASN A 181 5.68 -9.75 -8.52
C ASN A 181 4.34 -9.02 -8.67
N VAL A 182 4.31 -8.04 -9.58
CA VAL A 182 3.15 -7.15 -9.77
C VAL A 182 2.52 -7.35 -11.14
N TYR A 183 1.23 -7.59 -11.14
CA TYR A 183 0.34 -7.42 -12.29
C TYR A 183 -0.32 -6.06 -12.21
N PHE A 184 0.18 -5.10 -12.99
CA PHE A 184 -0.28 -3.73 -12.94
C PHE A 184 -1.38 -3.46 -13.98
N PHE A 185 -2.46 -2.83 -13.54
CA PHE A 185 -3.56 -2.41 -14.40
C PHE A 185 -3.81 -0.92 -14.23
N ALA A 186 -3.42 -0.13 -15.24
CA ALA A 186 -3.57 1.31 -15.24
C ALA A 186 -5.01 1.73 -15.54
N VAL A 187 -5.61 2.53 -14.65
CA VAL A 187 -6.95 3.11 -14.78
C VAL A 187 -6.90 4.62 -14.57
N LYS A 188 -7.96 5.33 -14.97
CA LYS A 188 -8.09 6.76 -14.64
C LYS A 188 -8.43 6.92 -13.17
N SER A 189 -7.85 7.94 -12.52
CA SER A 189 -8.23 8.38 -11.18
C SER A 189 -9.73 8.62 -11.08
N ASN A 190 -10.39 8.00 -10.10
CA ASN A 190 -11.81 8.21 -9.83
C ASN A 190 -12.10 9.49 -9.04
N SER A 191 -11.06 10.16 -8.55
CA SER A 191 -11.15 11.38 -7.74
C SER A 191 -10.88 12.68 -8.50
N ASN A 192 -10.72 12.65 -9.82
CA ASN A 192 -10.37 13.86 -10.57
C ASN A 192 -11.59 14.79 -10.76
N PRO A 193 -11.63 15.95 -10.06
CA PRO A 193 -12.78 16.86 -10.09
C PRO A 193 -12.92 17.62 -11.42
N HIS A 194 -11.91 17.62 -12.29
CA HIS A 194 -12.00 18.27 -13.61
C HIS A 194 -12.98 17.59 -14.58
N PHE A 195 -13.46 16.38 -14.26
CA PHE A 195 -14.28 15.58 -15.18
C PHE A 195 -15.74 15.38 -14.75
N GLY A 196 -16.19 16.06 -13.67
CA GLY A 196 -17.62 16.22 -13.36
C GLY A 196 -18.38 14.98 -12.84
N GLU A 197 -17.89 13.75 -13.05
CA GLU A 197 -18.55 12.53 -12.58
C GLU A 197 -17.69 11.71 -11.61
N ARG A 198 -18.26 11.38 -10.44
CA ARG A 198 -17.70 10.37 -9.53
C ARG A 198 -18.01 8.99 -10.10
N THR A 199 -17.02 8.33 -10.68
CA THR A 199 -17.17 7.00 -11.31
C THR A 199 -16.08 6.06 -10.86
N VAL A 200 -16.38 4.77 -10.69
CA VAL A 200 -15.35 3.73 -10.45
C VAL A 200 -14.46 3.49 -11.68
N GLY A 201 -14.80 4.07 -12.83
CA GLY A 201 -13.95 4.10 -14.01
C GLY A 201 -13.58 2.71 -14.54
N GLY A 202 -12.30 2.50 -14.81
CA GLY A 202 -11.77 1.24 -15.37
C GLY A 202 -11.61 0.11 -14.36
N ILE A 203 -11.85 0.34 -13.07
CA ILE A 203 -11.56 -0.62 -11.99
C ILE A 203 -12.27 -1.97 -12.19
N PRO A 204 -13.58 -2.05 -12.49
CA PRO A 204 -14.25 -3.34 -12.68
C PRO A 204 -13.66 -4.15 -13.85
N LYS A 205 -13.30 -3.47 -14.94
CA LYS A 205 -12.67 -4.09 -16.12
C LYS A 205 -11.27 -4.61 -15.80
N ALA A 206 -10.51 -3.86 -15.01
CA ALA A 206 -9.19 -4.28 -14.54
C ALA A 206 -9.27 -5.49 -13.60
N ILE A 207 -10.23 -5.53 -12.67
CA ILE A 207 -10.46 -6.73 -11.83
C ILE A 207 -10.81 -7.93 -12.70
N LYS A 208 -11.76 -7.77 -13.63
CA LYS A 208 -12.14 -8.84 -14.57
C LYS A 208 -10.93 -9.35 -15.34
N ARG A 209 -10.09 -8.45 -15.85
CA ARG A 209 -8.87 -8.80 -16.59
C ARG A 209 -7.86 -9.54 -15.71
N CYS A 210 -7.69 -9.09 -14.46
CA CYS A 210 -6.87 -9.77 -13.48
C CYS A 210 -7.31 -11.22 -13.27
N LEU A 211 -8.62 -11.48 -13.16
CA LEU A 211 -9.16 -12.82 -13.01
C LEU A 211 -8.97 -13.70 -14.25
N GLU A 212 -9.20 -13.16 -15.45
CA GLU A 212 -8.93 -13.87 -16.70
C GLU A 212 -7.46 -14.32 -16.82
N ILE A 213 -6.52 -13.44 -16.42
CA ILE A 213 -5.10 -13.80 -16.36
C ILE A 213 -4.87 -14.85 -15.27
N ASN A 214 -5.45 -14.64 -14.08
CA ASN A 214 -5.27 -15.52 -12.94
C ASN A 214 -5.73 -16.95 -13.23
N GLU A 215 -6.84 -17.15 -13.95
CA GLU A 215 -7.33 -18.48 -14.37
C GLU A 215 -6.29 -19.26 -15.18
N LEU A 216 -5.48 -18.57 -15.99
CA LEU A 216 -4.46 -19.17 -16.86
C LEU A 216 -3.14 -19.48 -16.13
N LEU A 217 -2.91 -18.90 -14.95
CA LEU A 217 -1.70 -19.13 -14.17
C LEU A 217 -1.73 -20.52 -13.49
N PRO A 218 -0.58 -21.19 -13.35
CA PRO A 218 -0.47 -22.39 -12.50
C PRO A 218 -0.90 -22.12 -11.05
N GLU A 219 -1.29 -23.17 -10.32
CA GLU A 219 -1.80 -23.07 -8.94
C GLU A 219 -0.83 -22.34 -7.98
N GLY A 220 0.48 -22.60 -8.08
CA GLY A 220 1.51 -21.92 -7.27
C GLY A 220 1.88 -20.51 -7.76
N GLU A 221 1.31 -20.07 -8.87
CA GLU A 221 1.63 -18.79 -9.52
C GLU A 221 0.44 -17.82 -9.52
N LYS A 222 -0.68 -18.19 -8.89
CA LYS A 222 -1.88 -17.36 -8.80
C LYS A 222 -1.61 -16.02 -8.11
N ILE A 223 -2.30 -14.99 -8.59
CA ILE A 223 -2.40 -13.68 -7.96
C ILE A 223 -3.21 -13.85 -6.67
N THR A 224 -2.66 -13.40 -5.53
CA THR A 224 -3.27 -13.62 -4.21
C THR A 224 -4.07 -12.42 -3.70
N ALA A 225 -3.76 -11.21 -4.18
CA ALA A 225 -4.42 -10.00 -3.74
C ALA A 225 -4.42 -8.91 -4.82
N ILE A 226 -5.40 -8.00 -4.77
CA ILE A 226 -5.52 -6.80 -5.60
C ILE A 226 -5.48 -5.57 -4.68
N SER A 227 -4.47 -4.73 -4.83
CA SER A 227 -4.38 -3.41 -4.19
C SER A 227 -5.10 -2.36 -5.02
N ILE A 228 -6.08 -1.67 -4.44
CA ILE A 228 -6.81 -0.57 -5.09
C ILE A 228 -6.77 0.65 -4.16
N SER A 229 -5.86 1.58 -4.43
CA SER A 229 -5.64 2.76 -3.60
C SER A 229 -6.58 3.92 -3.95
N GLN A 230 -7.84 3.61 -4.28
CA GLN A 230 -8.87 4.56 -4.66
C GLN A 230 -10.22 4.19 -4.01
N THR A 231 -11.08 5.18 -3.78
CA THR A 231 -12.40 4.97 -3.16
C THR A 231 -13.39 4.40 -4.15
N CYS A 232 -14.03 3.27 -3.84
CA CYS A 232 -15.20 2.77 -4.59
C CYS A 232 -16.40 2.78 -3.64
N ASP A 233 -17.30 3.77 -3.76
CA ASP A 233 -18.47 3.88 -2.88
C ASP A 233 -19.80 3.82 -3.64
N PRO A 234 -20.91 3.46 -2.96
CA PRO A 234 -22.22 3.25 -3.60
C PRO A 234 -22.81 4.44 -4.37
N THR A 235 -22.30 5.65 -4.16
CA THR A 235 -22.77 6.85 -4.86
C THR A 235 -22.07 7.07 -6.21
N MET A 236 -21.09 6.23 -6.55
CA MET A 236 -20.30 6.36 -7.78
C MET A 236 -20.93 5.57 -8.94
N THR A 237 -20.93 6.16 -10.14
CA THR A 237 -21.35 5.47 -11.36
C THR A 237 -20.48 4.23 -11.59
N GLY A 238 -21.12 3.07 -11.77
CA GLY A 238 -20.47 1.77 -12.00
C GLY A 238 -20.19 0.95 -10.72
N TYR A 239 -20.62 1.41 -9.55
CA TYR A 239 -20.40 0.70 -8.28
C TYR A 239 -20.93 -0.74 -8.28
N ASP A 240 -22.13 -1.00 -8.80
CA ASP A 240 -22.68 -2.36 -8.85
C ASP A 240 -21.81 -3.34 -9.67
N GLU A 241 -21.19 -2.84 -10.74
CA GLU A 241 -20.25 -3.63 -11.55
C GLU A 241 -18.95 -3.88 -10.78
N TYR A 242 -18.43 -2.86 -10.08
CA TYR A 242 -17.30 -3.00 -9.18
C TYR A 242 -17.56 -4.05 -8.11
N GLU A 243 -18.67 -3.95 -7.39
CA GLU A 243 -19.01 -4.84 -6.29
C GLU A 243 -19.15 -6.29 -6.77
N LYS A 244 -19.80 -6.49 -7.93
CA LYS A 244 -19.87 -7.80 -8.58
C LYS A 244 -18.49 -8.36 -8.90
N MET A 245 -17.58 -7.55 -9.43
CA MET A 245 -16.22 -7.99 -9.77
C MET A 245 -15.35 -8.22 -8.52
N ARG A 246 -15.50 -7.42 -7.47
CA ARG A 246 -14.85 -7.60 -6.17
C ARG A 246 -15.23 -8.95 -5.57
N GLN A 247 -16.54 -9.25 -5.49
CA GLN A 247 -17.05 -10.53 -5.00
C GLN A 247 -16.57 -11.72 -5.85
N ALA A 248 -16.50 -11.55 -7.18
CA ALA A 248 -15.97 -12.57 -8.07
C ALA A 248 -14.49 -12.86 -7.80
N ALA A 249 -13.69 -11.82 -7.55
CA ALA A 249 -12.27 -11.97 -7.22
C ALA A 249 -12.07 -12.71 -5.90
N GLU A 250 -12.82 -12.34 -4.87
CA GLU A 250 -12.76 -12.98 -3.55
C GLU A 250 -13.21 -14.44 -3.59
N SER A 251 -14.25 -14.74 -4.38
CA SER A 251 -14.72 -16.11 -4.62
C SER A 251 -13.66 -16.97 -5.34
N ALA A 252 -12.78 -16.33 -6.12
CA ALA A 252 -11.65 -16.96 -6.79
C ALA A 252 -10.38 -17.03 -5.91
N GLY A 253 -10.47 -16.66 -4.63
CA GLY A 253 -9.33 -16.67 -3.69
C GLY A 253 -8.36 -15.50 -3.86
N VAL A 254 -8.80 -14.41 -4.50
CA VAL A 254 -8.02 -13.17 -4.66
C VAL A 254 -8.60 -12.08 -3.77
N ASP A 255 -7.89 -11.71 -2.70
CA ASP A 255 -8.34 -10.68 -1.77
C ASP A 255 -8.27 -9.28 -2.40
N VAL A 256 -9.39 -8.57 -2.46
CA VAL A 256 -9.42 -7.17 -2.89
C VAL A 256 -9.26 -6.26 -1.67
N ILE A 257 -8.23 -5.42 -1.68
CA ILE A 257 -7.85 -4.55 -0.57
C ILE A 257 -7.98 -3.10 -1.03
N THR A 258 -8.91 -2.36 -0.42
CA THR A 258 -9.23 -0.98 -0.81
C THR A 258 -9.26 -0.04 0.39
N VAL A 259 -9.40 1.26 0.13
CA VAL A 259 -9.64 2.26 1.20
C VAL A 259 -10.96 2.09 1.95
N MET A 260 -11.89 1.28 1.41
CA MET A 260 -13.21 0.99 1.99
C MET A 260 -13.25 -0.34 2.76
N LEU A 261 -12.08 -0.86 3.16
CA LEU A 261 -11.92 -2.20 3.74
C LEU A 261 -12.83 -2.47 4.94
N TYR A 262 -13.13 -1.45 5.74
CA TYR A 262 -14.02 -1.60 6.88
C TYR A 262 -15.47 -1.85 6.44
N GLN A 263 -15.98 -1.12 5.46
CA GLN A 263 -17.33 -1.34 4.93
C GLN A 263 -17.42 -2.66 4.14
N GLU A 264 -16.36 -3.04 3.44
CA GLU A 264 -16.34 -4.24 2.60
C GLU A 264 -16.15 -5.53 3.40
N LYS A 265 -15.31 -5.50 4.45
CA LYS A 265 -14.85 -6.70 5.17
C LYS A 265 -14.88 -6.58 6.70
N GLY A 266 -15.26 -5.43 7.26
CA GLY A 266 -15.20 -5.18 8.71
C GLY A 266 -13.78 -4.97 9.27
N LEU A 267 -12.77 -4.92 8.39
CA LEU A 267 -11.37 -4.74 8.77
C LEU A 267 -11.02 -3.25 8.76
N SER A 268 -10.80 -2.65 9.92
CA SER A 268 -10.57 -1.21 10.04
C SER A 268 -9.09 -0.88 10.20
N PHE A 269 -8.62 0.12 9.46
CA PHE A 269 -7.26 0.67 9.57
C PHE A 269 -7.30 2.19 9.72
N ASP A 270 -6.19 2.76 10.20
CA ASP A 270 -5.96 4.21 10.22
C ASP A 270 -4.45 4.48 10.13
N GLY A 271 -4.05 5.75 10.10
CA GLY A 271 -2.65 6.16 9.97
C GLY A 271 -2.02 6.66 11.27
N TYR A 272 -0.69 6.73 11.29
CA TYR A 272 0.08 7.45 12.31
C TYR A 272 1.21 8.30 11.69
N ASN A 273 1.60 9.35 12.42
CA ASN A 273 2.70 10.25 12.05
C ASN A 273 4.05 9.72 12.58
N ARG A 274 5.17 10.17 12.04
CA ARG A 274 6.52 9.73 12.41
C ARG A 274 7.48 10.88 12.64
N ASN A 275 8.23 10.81 13.73
CA ASN A 275 9.36 11.68 13.98
C ASN A 275 10.63 11.10 13.36
N LEU A 276 11.04 11.61 12.20
CA LEU A 276 12.23 11.15 11.49
C LEU A 276 13.56 11.52 12.18
N GLN A 277 13.55 12.37 13.21
CA GLN A 277 14.74 12.61 14.03
C GLN A 277 15.02 11.45 15.00
N LYS A 278 14.04 10.58 15.23
CA LYS A 278 14.20 9.35 16.01
C LYS A 278 14.64 8.19 15.12
N ASP A 279 14.98 7.08 15.77
CA ASP A 279 15.12 5.80 15.08
C ASP A 279 13.74 5.36 14.58
N ILE A 280 13.60 5.18 13.26
CA ILE A 280 12.33 4.84 12.60
C ILE A 280 11.80 3.46 13.01
N ASN A 281 12.68 2.60 13.54
CA ASN A 281 12.35 1.27 14.03
C ASN A 281 12.02 1.27 15.53
N SER A 282 12.35 2.34 16.25
CA SER A 282 11.91 2.52 17.63
C SER A 282 10.46 2.98 17.69
N THR A 283 9.72 2.49 18.69
CA THR A 283 8.38 3.01 18.96
C THR A 283 8.39 4.51 19.27
N ASP A 284 9.50 5.09 19.72
CA ASP A 284 9.63 6.53 20.01
C ASP A 284 9.49 7.41 18.77
N SER A 285 9.65 6.86 17.56
CA SER A 285 9.37 7.59 16.32
C SER A 285 7.87 7.77 16.07
N ILE A 286 6.99 7.03 16.74
CA ILE A 286 5.56 7.01 16.41
C ILE A 286 4.81 8.14 17.11
N CYS A 287 4.17 8.98 16.31
CA CYS A 287 3.45 10.18 16.71
C CYS A 287 1.97 10.08 16.30
N SER A 288 1.12 10.77 17.05
CA SER A 288 -0.27 11.01 16.64
C SER A 288 -0.31 11.89 15.40
N LEU A 289 -1.38 11.72 14.62
CA LEU A 289 -1.74 12.69 13.59
C LEU A 289 -2.19 13.99 14.27
N ASP A 290 -1.89 15.13 13.64
CA ASP A 290 -2.32 16.45 14.15
C ASP A 290 -3.82 16.69 13.94
N VAL A 291 -4.45 15.94 13.04
CA VAL A 291 -5.89 15.98 12.74
C VAL A 291 -6.55 14.64 13.05
N GLU A 292 -7.88 14.61 13.14
CA GLU A 292 -8.61 13.38 13.47
C GLU A 292 -8.41 12.28 12.43
N TYR A 293 -8.40 12.65 11.15
CA TYR A 293 -8.23 11.74 10.00
C TYR A 293 -7.08 12.20 9.11
N ALA A 294 -6.36 11.25 8.51
CA ALA A 294 -5.27 11.57 7.58
C ALA A 294 -5.75 12.30 6.31
N ASP A 295 -7.00 12.02 5.89
CA ASP A 295 -7.65 12.60 4.72
C ASP A 295 -8.92 13.36 5.16
N SER A 296 -9.06 14.63 4.76
CA SER A 296 -10.22 15.45 5.10
C SER A 296 -11.52 14.98 4.46
N ARG A 297 -11.45 14.11 3.44
CA ARG A 297 -12.60 13.46 2.80
C ARG A 297 -13.08 12.23 3.56
N ALA A 298 -12.27 11.73 4.50
CA ALA A 298 -12.61 10.55 5.27
C ALA A 298 -13.85 10.81 6.12
N LYS A 299 -14.71 9.79 6.20
CA LYS A 299 -15.94 9.86 6.96
C LYS A 299 -15.89 8.88 8.12
N PRO A 300 -16.54 9.17 9.26
CA PRO A 300 -16.50 8.29 10.42
C PRO A 300 -16.87 6.84 10.12
N GLU A 301 -17.79 6.60 9.18
CA GLU A 301 -18.23 5.27 8.75
C GLU A 301 -17.17 4.47 7.97
N TRP A 302 -16.04 5.07 7.59
CA TRP A 302 -14.88 4.36 7.03
C TRP A 302 -14.10 3.58 8.07
N PHE A 303 -14.40 3.80 9.36
CA PHE A 303 -13.64 3.25 10.46
C PHE A 303 -14.54 2.55 11.46
N SER A 304 -13.95 1.59 12.17
CA SER A 304 -14.60 1.05 13.36
C SER A 304 -14.74 2.16 14.41
N PRO A 305 -15.93 2.35 15.02
CA PRO A 305 -16.06 3.28 16.14
C PRO A 305 -15.23 2.83 17.35
N ASP A 306 -14.93 1.54 17.45
CA ASP A 306 -14.00 0.99 18.42
C ASP A 306 -12.56 1.12 17.89
N LYS A 307 -11.84 2.13 18.40
CA LYS A 307 -10.43 2.37 18.06
C LYS A 307 -9.55 1.15 18.31
N SER A 308 -9.88 0.26 19.25
CA SER A 308 -9.07 -0.94 19.50
C SER A 308 -9.12 -1.96 18.35
N LYS A 309 -10.04 -1.80 17.41
CA LYS A 309 -10.16 -2.63 16.20
C LYS A 309 -9.49 -2.01 14.96
N ARG A 310 -8.82 -0.86 15.11
CA ARG A 310 -8.11 -0.19 14.02
C ARG A 310 -6.64 -0.60 14.02
N LEU A 311 -6.18 -1.20 12.94
CA LEU A 311 -4.76 -1.49 12.73
C LEU A 311 -4.08 -0.27 12.09
N LEU A 312 -3.01 0.23 12.69
CA LEU A 312 -2.35 1.46 12.25
C LEU A 312 -1.10 1.19 11.45
N PHE A 313 -0.95 1.96 10.37
CA PHE A 313 0.20 1.96 9.47
C PHE A 313 0.81 3.37 9.36
N PRO A 314 2.10 3.49 9.03
CA PRO A 314 2.73 4.78 8.84
C PRO A 314 2.15 5.44 7.58
N ILE A 315 1.62 6.65 7.72
CA ILE A 315 1.01 7.40 6.61
C ILE A 315 1.78 8.67 6.28
N GLU A 316 2.40 9.31 7.27
CA GLU A 316 3.12 10.57 7.12
C GLU A 316 4.62 10.36 7.05
N HIS A 317 5.30 11.37 6.53
CA HIS A 317 6.74 11.40 6.33
C HIS A 317 7.26 10.22 5.49
N ARG A 318 6.50 9.78 4.50
CA ARG A 318 6.90 8.67 3.63
C ARG A 318 7.61 9.21 2.40
N THR A 319 8.69 8.53 2.03
CA THR A 319 9.36 8.70 0.74
C THR A 319 8.90 7.58 -0.19
N ALA A 320 8.55 7.95 -1.41
CA ALA A 320 8.10 7.02 -2.44
C ALA A 320 8.77 7.34 -3.79
N ALA A 321 8.68 6.42 -4.74
CA ALA A 321 9.16 6.63 -6.10
C ALA A 321 8.45 7.85 -6.72
N SER A 322 9.24 8.77 -7.26
CA SER A 322 8.72 9.88 -8.05
C SER A 322 8.40 9.42 -9.46
N ASN A 323 7.44 10.10 -10.09
CA ASN A 323 7.17 9.98 -11.53
C ASN A 323 8.02 10.95 -12.36
N THR A 324 9.19 11.37 -11.87
CA THR A 324 10.06 12.34 -12.56
C THR A 324 11.34 11.74 -13.12
N GLY A 325 11.67 10.50 -12.76
CA GLY A 325 12.82 9.80 -13.31
C GLY A 325 13.06 8.47 -12.64
N PHE A 326 13.97 7.67 -13.22
CA PHE A 326 14.19 6.28 -12.83
C PHE A 326 14.75 6.08 -11.40
N ARG A 327 15.39 7.11 -10.83
CA ARG A 327 16.04 7.09 -9.50
C ARG A 327 15.59 8.25 -8.63
N GLU A 328 14.45 8.86 -8.98
CA GLU A 328 14.00 10.10 -8.37
C GLU A 328 12.94 9.78 -7.31
N TYR A 329 13.00 10.46 -6.17
CA TYR A 329 12.12 10.19 -5.04
C TYR A 329 11.41 11.46 -4.60
N SER A 330 10.22 11.29 -4.04
CA SER A 330 9.45 12.36 -3.42
C SER A 330 9.22 12.02 -1.95
N HIS A 331 9.54 12.96 -1.08
CA HIS A 331 9.19 12.92 0.33
C HIS A 331 7.85 13.63 0.54
N TYR A 332 6.93 12.95 1.20
CA TYR A 332 5.61 13.44 1.51
C TYR A 332 5.48 13.52 3.03
N ALA A 333 5.47 14.75 3.53
CA ALA A 333 5.21 15.02 4.93
C ALA A 333 3.78 14.60 5.26
N ILE A 334 2.82 14.88 4.36
CA ILE A 334 1.42 14.49 4.50
C ILE A 334 1.08 13.38 3.52
N GLY A 335 0.63 12.24 4.05
CA GLY A 335 0.10 11.14 3.24
C GLY A 335 -1.43 11.11 3.21
N GLY A 336 -1.97 10.15 2.46
CA GLY A 336 -3.40 9.84 2.40
C GLY A 336 -3.66 8.36 2.64
N TYR A 337 -4.92 7.96 2.88
CA TYR A 337 -5.24 6.54 3.13
C TYR A 337 -4.84 5.61 1.97
N SER A 338 -4.74 6.14 0.74
CA SER A 338 -4.19 5.45 -0.42
C SER A 338 -2.75 4.96 -0.25
N TRP A 339 -1.99 5.56 0.67
CA TRP A 339 -0.60 5.18 1.01
C TRP A 339 -0.53 3.95 1.90
N ILE A 340 -1.61 3.61 2.59
CA ILE A 340 -1.67 2.47 3.53
C ILE A 340 -2.04 1.17 2.79
N ILE A 341 -2.94 1.23 1.81
CA ILE A 341 -3.38 0.07 1.02
C ILE A 341 -2.23 -0.76 0.41
N PRO A 342 -1.21 -0.16 -0.22
CA PRO A 342 -0.09 -0.94 -0.74
C PRO A 342 0.74 -1.59 0.38
N GLN A 343 0.83 -0.96 1.56
CA GLN A 343 1.52 -1.51 2.71
C GLN A 343 0.79 -2.70 3.32
N ILE A 344 -0.54 -2.61 3.45
CA ILE A 344 -1.39 -3.74 3.84
C ILE A 344 -1.19 -4.90 2.86
N THR A 345 -1.27 -4.62 1.56
CA THR A 345 -1.14 -5.64 0.52
C THR A 345 0.24 -6.30 0.55
N GLY A 346 1.30 -5.51 0.72
CA GLY A 346 2.66 -6.05 0.84
C GLY A 346 2.87 -6.84 2.15
N LEU A 347 2.33 -6.38 3.28
CA LEU A 347 2.39 -7.14 4.54
C LEU A 347 1.66 -8.47 4.40
N TYR A 348 0.52 -8.46 3.70
CA TYR A 348 -0.21 -9.67 3.39
C TYR A 348 0.60 -10.62 2.50
N ALA A 349 1.34 -10.10 1.52
CA ALA A 349 2.28 -10.89 0.74
C ALA A 349 3.40 -11.51 1.61
N LEU A 350 3.95 -10.78 2.59
CA LEU A 350 4.91 -11.35 3.53
C LEU A 350 4.30 -12.51 4.34
N CYS A 351 3.06 -12.35 4.81
CA CYS A 351 2.33 -13.38 5.56
C CYS A 351 2.06 -14.62 4.70
N LYS A 352 1.63 -14.42 3.44
CA LYS A 352 1.43 -15.49 2.45
C LYS A 352 2.72 -16.24 2.13
N GLN A 353 3.87 -15.56 2.11
CA GLN A 353 5.15 -16.23 1.88
C GLN A 353 5.47 -17.25 2.98
N VAL A 354 5.22 -16.90 4.25
CA VAL A 354 5.51 -17.81 5.38
C VAL A 354 4.42 -18.84 5.62
N THR A 355 3.17 -18.48 5.35
CA THR A 355 1.98 -19.32 5.53
C THR A 355 1.05 -19.12 4.31
N PRO A 356 1.17 -19.94 3.25
CA PRO A 356 0.45 -19.74 1.99
C PRO A 356 -1.09 -19.70 2.10
N ASP A 357 -1.64 -20.38 3.09
CA ASP A 357 -3.08 -20.41 3.39
C ASP A 357 -3.53 -19.31 4.36
N CYS A 358 -2.64 -18.38 4.75
CA CYS A 358 -3.00 -17.23 5.56
C CYS A 358 -4.10 -16.41 4.87
N THR A 359 -5.19 -16.13 5.60
CA THR A 359 -6.28 -15.27 5.14
C THR A 359 -6.01 -13.82 5.53
N LEU A 360 -6.59 -12.86 4.81
CA LEU A 360 -6.50 -11.45 5.18
C LEU A 360 -7.02 -11.19 6.60
N GLU A 361 -8.10 -11.86 7.00
CA GLU A 361 -8.67 -11.78 8.35
C GLU A 361 -7.72 -12.32 9.42
N GLN A 362 -7.04 -13.45 9.17
CA GLN A 362 -6.05 -13.99 10.10
C GLN A 362 -4.88 -13.02 10.28
N MET A 363 -4.35 -12.47 9.19
CA MET A 363 -3.32 -11.42 9.26
C MET A 363 -3.82 -10.23 10.09
N TRP A 364 -5.05 -9.79 9.88
CA TRP A 364 -5.62 -8.63 10.56
C TRP A 364 -5.73 -8.85 12.07
N ASN A 365 -6.32 -9.98 12.47
CA ASN A 365 -6.52 -10.34 13.87
C ASN A 365 -5.18 -10.49 14.60
N LEU A 366 -4.19 -11.13 13.96
CA LEU A 366 -2.84 -11.22 14.50
C LEU A 366 -2.15 -9.86 14.58
N GLY A 367 -2.40 -8.97 13.63
CA GLY A 367 -1.91 -7.59 13.69
C GLY A 367 -2.45 -6.83 14.91
N LEU A 368 -3.74 -6.99 15.21
CA LEU A 368 -4.36 -6.40 16.40
C LEU A 368 -3.85 -7.03 17.71
N GLU A 369 -3.61 -8.34 17.72
CA GLU A 369 -3.12 -9.07 18.90
C GLU A 369 -1.66 -8.75 19.22
N THR A 370 -0.80 -8.75 18.20
CA THR A 370 0.66 -8.61 18.36
C THR A 370 1.15 -7.16 18.32
N GLY A 371 0.30 -6.25 17.85
CA GLY A 371 0.58 -4.83 17.78
C GLY A 371 0.66 -4.19 19.17
N PHE A 372 0.93 -2.89 19.20
CA PHE A 372 0.99 -2.15 20.46
C PHE A 372 0.08 -0.93 20.46
N LYS A 373 -0.41 -0.57 21.65
CA LYS A 373 -1.25 0.59 21.88
C LYS A 373 -0.45 1.71 22.52
N ARG A 374 -0.69 2.95 22.10
CA ARG A 374 -0.13 4.15 22.74
C ARG A 374 -1.23 5.21 22.90
N LYS A 375 -1.17 5.94 24.01
CA LYS A 375 -2.08 7.06 24.27
C LYS A 375 -1.94 8.11 23.16
N GLY A 376 -3.06 8.60 22.65
CA GLY A 376 -3.10 9.58 21.57
C GLY A 376 -3.19 8.99 20.17
N LEU A 377 -2.94 7.69 19.99
CA LEU A 377 -3.14 7.02 18.71
C LEU A 377 -4.59 6.55 18.54
N ASN A 378 -5.04 6.50 17.29
CA ASN A 378 -6.39 6.07 16.93
C ASN A 378 -6.52 4.56 16.73
N GLY A 379 -5.63 3.76 17.31
CA GLY A 379 -5.65 2.30 17.14
C GLY A 379 -4.43 1.57 17.66
N ILE A 380 -4.23 0.36 17.14
CA ILE A 380 -3.14 -0.55 17.45
C ILE A 380 -2.11 -0.45 16.33
N VAL A 381 -0.88 -0.04 16.65
CA VAL A 381 0.20 -0.01 15.66
C VAL A 381 0.62 -1.43 15.32
N VAL A 382 0.66 -1.75 14.02
CA VAL A 382 1.10 -3.05 13.56
C VAL A 382 2.55 -3.33 14.00
N GLN A 383 2.87 -4.59 14.20
CA GLN A 383 4.23 -5.05 14.52
C GLN A 383 4.55 -6.20 13.58
N PRO A 384 4.93 -5.91 12.32
CA PRO A 384 5.07 -6.93 11.27
C PRO A 384 5.93 -8.12 11.68
N GLN A 385 7.04 -7.87 12.37
CA GLN A 385 7.89 -8.94 12.88
C GLN A 385 7.16 -9.85 13.87
N LYS A 386 6.49 -9.28 14.87
CA LYS A 386 5.76 -10.07 15.89
C LYS A 386 4.59 -10.82 15.28
N LEU A 387 3.87 -10.18 14.35
CA LEU A 387 2.79 -10.79 13.58
C LEU A 387 3.29 -12.04 12.84
N ILE A 388 4.36 -11.90 12.05
CA ILE A 388 4.92 -13.00 11.26
C ILE A 388 5.47 -14.12 12.15
N GLU A 389 6.16 -13.77 13.23
CA GLU A 389 6.66 -14.75 14.21
C GLU A 389 5.50 -15.53 14.85
N GLN A 390 4.39 -14.87 15.18
CA GLN A 390 3.20 -15.52 15.72
C GLN A 390 2.52 -16.41 14.68
N LEU A 391 2.38 -15.93 13.44
CA LEU A 391 1.81 -16.68 12.32
C LEU A 391 2.60 -17.97 12.04
N GLN A 392 3.93 -17.91 12.08
CA GLN A 392 4.78 -19.09 11.92
C GLN A 392 4.62 -20.09 13.08
N LYS A 393 4.51 -19.60 14.32
CA LYS A 393 4.27 -20.46 15.50
C LYS A 393 2.94 -21.20 15.39
N GLU A 394 1.88 -20.51 14.98
CA GLU A 394 0.57 -21.11 14.75
C GLU A 394 0.63 -22.20 13.69
N LYS A 395 1.31 -21.92 12.56
CA LYS A 395 1.45 -22.92 11.50
C LYS A 395 2.21 -24.17 11.94
N ILE A 396 3.26 -24.00 12.73
CA ILE A 396 4.01 -25.14 13.31
C ILE A 396 3.10 -25.95 14.24
N LEU A 397 2.29 -25.30 15.06
CA LEU A 397 1.37 -25.97 15.98
C LEU A 397 0.27 -26.74 15.24
N GLU A 398 -0.33 -26.14 14.21
CA GLU A 398 -1.30 -26.78 13.32
C GLU A 398 -0.74 -28.05 12.68
N ASN A 399 0.47 -27.97 12.13
CA ASN A 399 1.14 -29.11 11.52
C ASN A 399 1.39 -30.25 12.53
N LYS A 400 1.82 -29.90 13.76
CA LYS A 400 2.00 -30.88 14.84
C LYS A 400 0.68 -31.55 15.24
N LEU A 401 -0.40 -30.77 15.38
CA LEU A 401 -1.73 -31.28 15.73
C LEU A 401 -2.30 -32.18 14.61
N SER A 402 -2.14 -31.78 13.36
CA SER A 402 -2.54 -32.59 12.19
C SER A 402 -1.81 -33.93 12.16
N TYR A 403 -0.48 -33.91 12.33
CA TYR A 403 0.33 -35.12 12.40
C TYR A 403 -0.08 -36.06 13.55
N GLN A 404 -0.34 -35.52 14.75
CA GLN A 404 -0.83 -36.31 15.89
C GLN A 404 -2.19 -36.96 15.62
N LYS A 405 -3.13 -36.24 14.96
CA LYS A 405 -4.42 -36.80 14.55
C LYS A 405 -4.24 -37.95 13.56
N THR A 406 -3.35 -37.81 12.57
CA THR A 406 -3.04 -38.88 11.61
C THR A 406 -2.42 -40.11 12.29
N LEU A 407 -1.51 -39.92 13.25
CA LEU A 407 -0.92 -41.02 14.02
C LEU A 407 -1.96 -41.77 14.85
N LYS A 408 -2.86 -41.03 15.53
CA LYS A 408 -3.95 -41.63 16.30
C LYS A 408 -4.88 -42.45 15.39
N ALA A 409 -5.29 -41.89 14.25
CA ALA A 409 -6.14 -42.59 13.28
C ALA A 409 -5.49 -43.88 12.75
N LYS A 410 -4.17 -43.86 12.46
CA LYS A 410 -3.43 -45.07 12.06
C LYS A 410 -3.38 -46.13 13.16
N LYS A 411 -3.17 -45.70 14.42
CA LYS A 411 -3.16 -46.61 15.57
C LYS A 411 -4.54 -47.24 15.79
N ASP A 412 -5.61 -46.45 15.74
CA ASP A 412 -6.99 -46.92 15.88
C ASP A 412 -7.36 -47.88 14.74
N PHE A 413 -6.93 -47.61 13.51
CA PHE A 413 -7.13 -48.52 12.36
C PHE A 413 -6.39 -49.85 12.53
N SER A 414 -5.13 -49.82 13.02
CA SER A 414 -4.36 -51.04 13.30
C SER A 414 -4.98 -51.90 14.42
N LEU A 415 -5.60 -51.26 15.42
CA LEU A 415 -6.32 -51.95 16.49
C LEU A 415 -7.59 -52.64 15.96
N ILE A 416 -8.33 -52.01 15.06
CA ILE A 416 -9.52 -52.59 14.42
C ILE A 416 -9.15 -53.83 13.58
N GLN A 417 -8.02 -53.82 12.86
CA GLN A 417 -7.56 -54.97 12.09
C GLN A 417 -7.05 -56.14 12.95
N SER A 418 -6.70 -55.89 14.22
CA SER A 418 -6.19 -56.91 15.14
C SER A 418 -7.28 -57.69 15.89
N VAL A 419 -8.57 -57.35 15.69
CA VAL A 419 -9.69 -58.08 16.30
C VAL A 419 -9.88 -59.42 15.55
N PRO A 420 -9.74 -60.59 16.21
CA PRO A 420 -9.93 -61.88 15.55
C PRO A 420 -11.36 -62.00 15.04
N GLN A 421 -11.52 -62.29 13.75
CA GLN A 421 -12.83 -62.72 13.21
C GLN A 421 -13.20 -64.03 13.90
N LYS A 422 -14.21 -63.99 14.79
CA LYS A 422 -14.86 -65.19 15.27
C LYS A 422 -15.59 -65.83 14.08
N THR A 423 -15.01 -66.91 13.57
CA THR A 423 -15.67 -67.82 12.64
C THR A 423 -16.91 -68.39 13.33
N ILE A 424 -18.09 -68.16 12.74
CA ILE A 424 -19.37 -68.75 13.14
C ILE A 424 -19.53 -70.08 12.40
#